data_AF-B4I6K2-F1
#
_entry.id   AF-B4I6K2-F1
#
_cell.length_a   1.000
_cell.length_b   1.000
_cell.length_c   1.000
_cell.angle_alpha   90.00
_cell.angle_beta   90.00
_cell.angle_gamma   90.00
#
_symmetry.space_group_name_H-M   'P 1'
#
loop_
_entity.id
_entity.type
_entity.pdbx_description
1 polymer ?
#
loop_
_entity_poly.entity_id
_entity_poly.type
_entity_poly.pdbx_seq_one_letter_code
_entity_poly.pdbx_strand_id
1 'polypeptide(L)' 'MNQPTDENGRGLLYRGSVDCLRQTVAKEGFVALYKGFLPCWIRMAPWSLTFWLSFEQIRKMIGASGY' A
#
# COMPACT_ATOMS: atom_id res chain seq x y z
N MET A 1 0.45 -8.44 13.82
CA MET A 1 1.76 -7.96 14.28
C MET A 1 1.96 -8.44 15.71
N ASN A 2 2.43 -9.67 15.88
CA ASN A 2 2.63 -10.28 17.20
C ASN A 2 4.03 -9.94 17.71
N GLN A 3 4.31 -8.65 17.93
CA GLN A 3 5.55 -8.28 18.61
C GLN A 3 5.48 -8.82 20.05
N PRO A 4 6.53 -9.47 20.55
CA PRO A 4 6.57 -9.86 21.95
C PRO A 4 6.52 -8.59 22.81
N THR A 5 5.54 -8.57 23.71
CA THR A 5 5.27 -7.45 24.60
C THR A 5 5.69 -7.87 26.00
N ASP A 6 6.44 -7.01 26.68
CA ASP A 6 6.81 -7.19 28.08
C ASP A 6 5.56 -7.22 28.99
N GLU A 7 5.67 -7.70 30.23
CA GLU A 7 4.57 -7.73 31.21
C GLU A 7 3.90 -6.35 31.41
N ASN A 8 4.64 -5.27 31.14
CA ASN A 8 4.18 -3.88 31.22
C ASN A 8 3.50 -3.34 29.96
N GLY A 9 3.17 -4.19 28.97
CA GLY A 9 2.52 -3.75 27.73
C GLY A 9 3.45 -3.00 26.76
N ARG A 10 4.77 -2.99 27.02
CA ARG A 10 5.77 -2.33 26.17
C ARG A 10 6.32 -3.30 25.13
N GLY A 11 6.31 -2.89 23.87
CA GLY A 11 6.88 -3.65 22.77
C GLY A 11 8.41 -3.78 22.89
N LEU A 12 8.92 -5.02 22.90
CA LEU A 12 10.36 -5.27 23.10
C LEU A 12 11.22 -4.93 21.86
N LEU A 13 10.68 -5.09 20.65
CA LEU A 13 11.42 -4.85 19.40
C LEU A 13 11.35 -3.38 18.95
N TYR A 14 10.17 -2.77 19.07
CA TYR A 14 9.89 -1.42 18.61
C TYR A 14 9.07 -0.66 19.66
N ARG A 15 9.56 0.52 20.04
CA ARG A 15 8.88 1.38 21.04
C ARG A 15 7.69 2.14 20.45
N GLY A 16 7.60 2.21 19.12
CA GLY A 16 6.52 2.84 18.36
C GLY A 16 6.78 2.82 16.86
N SER A 17 5.84 3.33 16.06
CA SER A 17 5.93 3.29 14.59
C SER A 17 7.13 4.03 14.02
N VAL A 18 7.53 5.15 14.64
CA VAL A 18 8.68 5.97 14.21
C VAL A 18 10.00 5.26 14.52
N ASP A 19 10.09 4.61 15.68
CA ASP A 19 11.26 3.83 16.10
C ASP A 19 11.47 2.61 15.19
N CYS A 20 10.37 1.92 14.85
CA CYS A 20 10.36 0.86 13.85
C CYS A 20 10.87 1.36 12.49
N LEU A 21 10.34 2.47 11.97
CA LEU A 21 10.76 3.01 10.68
C LEU A 21 12.25 3.37 10.66
N ARG A 22 12.76 4.02 11.71
CA ARG A 22 14.20 4.34 11.82
C ARG A 22 15.05 3.07 11.87
N GLN A 23 14.64 2.09 12.66
CA GLN A 23 15.39 0.84 12.81
C GLN A 23 15.38 0.01 11.51
N THR A 24 14.26 -0.04 10.80
CA THR A 24 14.15 -0.71 9.49
C THR A 24 15.03 -0.04 8.44
N VAL A 25 15.02 1.29 8.35
CA VAL A 25 15.88 2.02 7.40
C VAL A 25 17.36 1.83 7.74
N ALA A 26 17.72 1.82 9.03
CA ALA A 26 19.11 1.62 9.45
C ALA A 26 19.62 0.18 9.21
N LYS A 27 18.76 -0.83 9.34
CA LYS A 27 19.13 -2.25 9.20
C LYS A 27 19.04 -2.78 7.77
N GLU A 28 17.97 -2.45 7.05
CA GLU A 28 17.69 -2.98 5.71
C GLU A 28 17.82 -1.94 4.59
N GLY A 29 17.98 -0.65 4.91
CA GLY A 29 18.08 0.44 3.95
C GLY A 29 16.72 0.98 3.48
N PHE A 30 16.76 2.10 2.75
CA PHE A 30 15.56 2.81 2.27
C PHE A 30 14.71 1.95 1.31
N VAL A 31 15.35 1.04 0.56
CA VAL A 31 14.68 0.15 -0.40
C VAL A 31 13.76 -0.87 0.31
N ALA A 32 14.03 -1.19 1.58
CA ALA A 32 13.18 -2.09 2.36
C ALA A 32 11.76 -1.56 2.53
N LEU A 33 11.59 -0.23 2.60
CA LEU A 33 10.28 0.42 2.66
C LEU A 33 9.45 0.21 1.38
N TYR A 34 10.11 -0.03 0.24
CA TYR A 34 9.45 -0.21 -1.06
C TYR A 34 9.19 -1.68 -1.42
N LYS A 35 9.68 -2.66 -0.65
CA LYS A 35 9.44 -4.09 -0.91
C LYS A 35 7.95 -4.46 -0.97
N GLY A 36 7.10 -3.75 -0.23
CA GLY A 36 5.64 -3.91 -0.26
C GLY A 36 4.88 -2.92 -1.16
N PHE A 37 5.59 -1.96 -1.77
CA PHE A 37 4.97 -0.93 -2.60
C PHE A 37 4.49 -1.48 -3.95
N LEU A 38 5.32 -2.31 -4.59
CA LEU A 38 4.99 -2.99 -5.84
C LEU A 38 3.69 -3.81 -5.78
N PRO A 39 3.49 -4.74 -4.83
CA PRO A 39 2.24 -5.51 -4.74
C PRO A 39 1.02 -4.64 -4.45
N CYS A 40 1.17 -3.56 -3.67
CA CYS A 40 0.10 -2.57 -3.47
C CYS A 40 -0.23 -1.83 -4.78
N TRP A 41 0.77 -1.45 -5.56
CA TRP A 41 0.59 -0.81 -6.86
C TRP A 41 -0.07 -1.73 -7.88
N ILE A 42 0.36 -2.99 -7.95
CA ILE A 42 -0.24 -4.00 -8.82
C ILE A 42 -1.72 -4.18 -8.48
N ARG A 43 -2.12 -4.07 -7.21
CA ARG A 43 -3.53 -4.12 -6.80
C ARG A 43 -4.34 -2.88 -7.19
N MET A 44 -3.70 -1.72 -7.37
CA MET A 44 -4.39 -0.50 -7.87
C MET A 44 -4.67 -0.56 -9.38
N ALA A 45 -3.89 -1.35 -10.14
CA ALA A 45 -4.07 -1.53 -11.58
C ALA A 45 -5.45 -2.10 -11.97
N PRO A 46 -5.96 -3.21 -11.39
CA PRO A 46 -7.27 -3.75 -11.74
C PRO A 46 -8.42 -2.81 -11.34
N TRP A 47 -8.26 -2.06 -10.24
CA TRP A 47 -9.26 -1.06 -9.85
C TRP A 47 -9.38 0.06 -10.90
N SER A 48 -8.23 0.60 -11.32
CA SER A 48 -8.17 1.65 -12.34
C SER A 48 -8.69 1.16 -13.70
N LEU A 49 -8.37 -0.06 -14.08
CA LEU A 49 -8.86 -0.69 -15.31
C LEU A 49 -10.38 -0.89 -15.29
N THR A 50 -10.91 -1.39 -14.17
CA THR A 50 -12.35 -1.63 -14.01
C THR A 50 -13.15 -0.31 -14.12
N PHE A 51 -12.64 0.74 -13.47
CA PHE A 51 -13.22 2.08 -13.58
C PHE A 51 -13.22 2.57 -15.03
N TRP A 52 -12.09 2.45 -15.73
CA TRP A 52 -11.96 2.90 -17.11
C TRP A 52 -12.90 2.15 -18.06
N LEU A 53 -12.94 0.82 -17.97
CA LEU A 53 -13.82 -0.01 -18.79
C LEU A 53 -15.29 0.33 -18.55
N SER A 54 -15.69 0.50 -17.29
CA SER A 54 -17.06 0.88 -16.93
C SER A 54 -17.41 2.25 -17.50
N PHE A 55 -16.50 3.22 -17.38
CA PHE A 55 -16.66 4.55 -17.95
C PHE A 55 -16.76 4.54 -19.48
N GLU A 56 -15.98 3.70 -20.16
CA GLU A 56 -16.04 3.54 -21.60
C GLU A 56 -17.38 2.96 -22.07
N GLN A 57 -17.90 1.94 -21.37
CA GLN A 57 -19.21 1.38 -21.67
C GLN A 57 -20.34 2.40 -21.47
N ILE A 58 -20.28 3.17 -20.38
CA ILE A 58 -21.24 4.24 -20.10
C ILE A 58 -21.19 5.32 -21.19
N ARG A 59 -19.99 5.76 -21.62
CA ARG A 59 -19.84 6.72 -22.72
C ARG A 59 -20.41 6.21 -24.04
N LYS A 60 -20.19 4.93 -24.37
CA LYS A 60 -20.76 4.28 -25.55
C LYS A 60 -22.28 4.25 -25.51
N MET A 61 -22.88 3.91 -24.37
CA MET A 61 -24.35 3.87 -24.21
C MET A 61 -24.99 5.26 -24.29
N ILE A 62 -24.34 6.29 -23.76
CA ILE A 62 -24.86 7.68 -23.78
C ILE A 62 -24.74 8.31 -25.18
N GLY A 63 -24.08 7.65 -26.14
CA GLY A 63 -23.88 8.20 -27.48
C GLY A 63 -22.89 9.38 -27.49
N ALA A 64 -22.17 9.60 -26.39
CA ALA A 64 -21.10 10.59 -26.27
C ALA A 64 -19.80 10.07 -26.92
N SER A 65 -19.92 9.54 -28.14
CA SER A 65 -18.79 9.22 -29.02
C SER A 65 -18.24 10.53 -29.58
N GLY A 66 -17.60 11.31 -28.72
CA GLY A 66 -16.95 12.57 -29.06
C GLY A 66 -15.44 12.42 -29.01
N TYR A 67 -14.87 12.13 -30.19
CA TYR A 67 -13.45 12.05 -30.59
C TYR A 67 -12.61 10.92 -30.00
#